data_AF-A0A443QHL6-F1
#
_entry.id   AF-A0A443QHL6-F1
#
_cell.length_a   1.000
_cell.length_b   1.000
_cell.length_c   1.000
_cell.angle_alpha   90.00
_cell.angle_beta   90.00
_cell.angle_gamma   90.00
#
_symmetry.space_group_name_H-M   'P 1'
#
loop_
_entity.id
_entity.type
_entity.pdbx_description
1 polymer ?
#
loop_
_entity_poly.entity_id
_entity_poly.type
_entity_poly.pdbx_seq_one_letter_code
_entity_poly.pdbx_strand_id
1 'polypeptide(L)'
;MSLNLLKDLENKVIIVTGSSSGVGEAVVSLFAQLNCNVVITGRNAERVSKVAAKCESLSPSKNKPLTFIGDLLMDNNVEKLVQRTYERFSRIDVVVNNMGVSDNNSTLDNSILDNDFLSKFQKCIKTDVEKRKDVNGLIKDMCSQNLVCQPEDIANLVAFLSSNASSFVSGTHLVADGGFNL
;
A
#
# COMPACT_ATOMS: atom_id res chain seq x y z
N MET A 1 15.94 -4.88 -6.73
CA MET A 1 16.59 -3.82 -5.92
C MET A 1 17.66 -4.48 -5.05
N SER A 2 18.88 -3.95 -4.95
CA SER A 2 19.91 -4.54 -4.09
C SER A 2 19.52 -4.35 -2.62
N LEU A 3 19.56 -5.41 -1.80
CA LEU A 3 19.24 -5.35 -0.35
C LEU A 3 20.04 -4.25 0.39
N ASN A 4 21.24 -3.93 -0.10
CA ASN A 4 22.09 -2.89 0.49
C ASN A 4 21.47 -1.48 0.41
N LEU A 5 20.60 -1.22 -0.58
CA LEU A 5 19.97 0.10 -0.75
C LEU A 5 18.84 0.36 0.26
N LEU A 6 18.29 -0.70 0.86
CA LEU A 6 17.14 -0.63 1.77
C LEU A 6 17.52 -0.99 3.22
N LYS A 7 18.81 -1.18 3.51
CA LYS A 7 19.29 -1.58 4.84
C LYS A 7 18.95 -0.55 5.92
N ASP A 8 18.82 0.72 5.55
CA ASP A 8 18.42 1.78 6.46
C ASP A 8 16.97 1.67 6.95
N LEU A 9 16.16 0.78 6.35
CA LEU A 9 14.79 0.51 6.79
C LEU A 9 14.71 -0.43 8.00
N GLU A 10 15.74 -1.23 8.24
CA GLU A 10 15.73 -2.24 9.30
C GLU A 10 15.36 -1.62 10.67
N ASN A 11 14.48 -2.31 11.41
CA ASN A 11 13.93 -1.89 12.69
C ASN A 11 13.06 -0.62 12.70
N LYS A 12 12.86 0.07 11.56
CA LYS A 12 11.92 1.20 11.48
C LYS A 12 10.49 0.75 11.80
N VAL A 13 9.69 1.64 12.40
CA VAL A 13 8.28 1.43 12.72
C VAL A 13 7.41 2.02 11.61
N ILE A 14 6.69 1.13 10.92
CA ILE A 14 5.93 1.45 9.71
C ILE A 14 4.44 1.25 9.98
N ILE A 15 3.66 2.33 9.93
CA ILE A 15 2.20 2.26 9.94
C ILE A 15 1.69 2.22 8.51
N VAL A 16 0.86 1.24 8.18
CA VAL A 16 0.19 1.19 6.87
C VAL A 16 -1.33 1.16 7.08
N THR A 17 -2.02 2.19 6.61
CA THR A 17 -3.49 2.26 6.70
C THR A 17 -4.13 1.33 5.67
N GLY A 18 -5.18 0.58 6.03
CA GLY A 18 -5.88 -0.31 5.11
C GLY A 18 -5.03 -1.49 4.62
N SER A 19 -4.21 -2.08 5.50
CA SER A 19 -3.18 -3.06 5.13
C SER A 19 -3.62 -4.53 5.27
N SER A 20 -4.92 -4.79 5.39
CA SER A 20 -5.47 -6.15 5.53
C SER A 20 -5.71 -6.89 4.20
N SER A 21 -5.35 -6.30 3.06
CA SER A 21 -5.46 -6.87 1.71
C SER A 21 -4.75 -6.02 0.65
N GLY A 22 -4.58 -6.56 -0.56
CA GLY A 22 -4.17 -5.79 -1.75
C GLY A 22 -2.81 -5.11 -1.61
N VAL A 23 -2.70 -3.87 -2.10
CA VAL A 23 -1.46 -3.07 -2.05
C VAL A 23 -0.96 -2.93 -0.61
N GLY A 24 -1.83 -2.59 0.33
CA GLY A 24 -1.44 -2.43 1.73
C GLY A 24 -0.88 -3.71 2.36
N GLU A 25 -1.42 -4.88 2.01
CA GLU A 25 -0.85 -6.18 2.43
C GLU A 25 0.54 -6.40 1.84
N ALA A 26 0.73 -6.12 0.54
CA ALA A 26 2.03 -6.26 -0.12
C ALA A 26 3.08 -5.34 0.52
N VAL A 27 2.71 -4.10 0.84
CA VAL A 27 3.56 -3.13 1.53
C VAL A 27 4.01 -3.67 2.90
N VAL A 28 3.08 -4.06 3.79
CA VAL A 28 3.48 -4.59 5.12
C VAL A 28 4.25 -5.91 5.03
N SER A 29 3.95 -6.75 4.03
CA SER A 29 4.69 -8.00 3.79
C SER A 29 6.15 -7.71 3.42
N LEU A 30 6.40 -6.73 2.53
CA LEU A 30 7.75 -6.34 2.13
C LEU A 30 8.52 -5.71 3.30
N PHE A 31 7.91 -4.77 4.04
CA PHE A 31 8.56 -4.17 5.22
C PHE A 31 8.89 -5.21 6.30
N ALA A 32 8.03 -6.21 6.49
CA ALA A 32 8.34 -7.32 7.39
C ALA A 32 9.58 -8.11 6.93
N GLN A 33 9.69 -8.43 5.63
CA GLN A 33 10.89 -9.08 5.06
C GLN A 33 12.16 -8.24 5.26
N LEU A 34 12.03 -6.91 5.24
CA LEU A 34 13.11 -5.95 5.53
C LEU A 34 13.36 -5.76 7.04
N ASN A 35 12.82 -6.63 7.88
CA ASN A 35 12.97 -6.62 9.33
C ASN A 35 12.44 -5.35 10.02
N CYS A 36 11.45 -4.68 9.43
CA CYS A 36 10.78 -3.55 10.05
C CYS A 36 9.73 -3.99 11.08
N ASN A 37 9.37 -3.08 11.98
CA ASN A 37 8.24 -3.21 12.89
C ASN A 37 6.98 -2.69 12.21
N VAL A 38 6.10 -3.57 11.75
CA VAL A 38 4.91 -3.18 10.98
C VAL A 38 3.65 -3.09 11.86
N VAL A 39 2.83 -2.08 11.59
CA VAL A 39 1.49 -1.91 12.18
C VAL A 39 0.45 -2.18 11.11
N ILE A 40 -0.36 -3.20 11.34
CA ILE A 40 -1.36 -3.69 10.40
C ILE A 40 -2.73 -3.19 10.82
N THR A 41 -3.41 -2.50 9.92
CA THR A 41 -4.70 -1.86 10.21
C THR A 41 -5.82 -2.39 9.31
N GLY A 42 -7.04 -2.43 9.84
CA GLY A 42 -8.23 -2.76 9.06
C GLY A 42 -9.48 -2.90 9.91
N ARG A 43 -10.63 -3.11 9.26
CA ARG A 43 -11.93 -3.29 9.94
C ARG A 43 -12.30 -4.75 10.19
N ASN A 44 -11.71 -5.67 9.41
CA ASN A 44 -11.98 -7.10 9.51
C ASN A 44 -10.86 -7.77 10.31
N ALA A 45 -11.19 -8.26 11.49
CA ALA A 45 -10.23 -8.87 12.42
C ALA A 45 -9.53 -10.11 11.86
N GLU A 46 -10.26 -10.96 11.13
CA GLU A 46 -9.72 -12.19 10.56
C GLU A 46 -8.65 -11.88 9.51
N ARG A 47 -8.92 -10.95 8.58
CA ARG A 47 -7.95 -10.53 7.56
C ARG A 47 -6.72 -9.90 8.19
N VAL A 48 -6.90 -9.02 9.17
CA VAL A 48 -5.77 -8.40 9.90
C VAL A 48 -4.93 -9.47 10.59
N SER A 49 -5.55 -10.43 11.26
CA SER A 49 -4.85 -11.54 11.92
C SER A 49 -4.05 -12.39 10.91
N LYS A 50 -4.66 -12.72 9.76
CA LYS A 50 -4.00 -13.48 8.69
C LYS A 50 -2.77 -12.75 8.15
N VAL A 51 -2.88 -11.46 7.88
CA VAL A 51 -1.74 -10.65 7.39
C VAL A 51 -0.68 -10.52 8.48
N ALA A 52 -1.07 -10.41 9.76
CA ALA A 52 -0.12 -10.36 10.87
C ALA A 52 0.71 -11.64 10.99
N ALA A 53 0.06 -12.81 10.95
CA ALA A 53 0.76 -14.09 10.97
C ALA A 53 1.71 -14.24 9.77
N LYS A 54 1.28 -13.80 8.57
CA LYS A 54 2.13 -13.76 7.38
C LYS A 54 3.36 -12.89 7.61
N CYS A 55 3.19 -11.65 8.06
CA CYS A 55 4.30 -10.72 8.31
C CYS A 55 5.27 -11.22 9.39
N GLU A 56 4.76 -11.79 10.48
CA GLU A 56 5.60 -12.40 11.52
C GLU A 56 6.44 -13.54 10.97
N SER A 57 5.87 -14.37 10.08
CA SER A 57 6.61 -15.47 9.45
C SER A 57 7.68 -14.99 8.45
N LEU A 58 7.42 -13.88 7.75
CA LEU A 58 8.34 -13.25 6.80
C LEU A 58 9.48 -12.49 7.47
N SER A 59 9.28 -12.00 8.71
CA SER A 59 10.30 -11.23 9.42
C SER A 59 11.53 -12.09 9.76
N PRO A 60 12.75 -11.62 9.43
CA PRO A 60 13.99 -12.29 9.83
C PRO A 60 14.08 -12.51 11.34
N SER A 61 13.72 -11.49 12.14
CA SER A 61 13.72 -11.56 13.60
C SER A 61 12.40 -12.07 14.20
N LYS A 62 11.45 -12.55 13.38
CA LYS A 62 10.11 -12.94 13.82
C LYS A 62 9.41 -11.84 14.62
N ASN A 63 9.60 -10.59 14.19
CA ASN A 63 8.96 -9.44 14.82
C ASN A 63 7.45 -9.60 14.73
N LYS A 64 6.79 -9.63 15.89
CA LYS A 64 5.33 -9.70 15.98
C LYS A 64 4.71 -8.34 15.59
N PRO A 65 3.91 -8.26 14.52
CA PRO A 65 3.24 -7.03 14.14
C PRO A 65 2.31 -6.51 15.22
N LEU A 66 2.16 -5.18 15.30
CA LEU A 66 1.04 -4.59 16.02
C LEU A 66 -0.21 -4.64 15.13
N THR A 67 -1.31 -5.18 15.64
CA THR A 67 -2.59 -5.18 14.93
C THR A 67 -3.51 -4.10 15.48
N PHE A 68 -4.25 -3.44 14.58
CA PHE A 68 -5.24 -2.45 14.95
C PHE A 68 -6.53 -2.67 14.17
N ILE A 69 -7.60 -2.99 14.92
CA ILE A 69 -8.95 -3.12 14.36
C ILE A 69 -9.70 -1.83 14.65
N GLY A 70 -10.12 -1.13 13.59
CA GLY A 70 -10.86 0.11 13.72
C GLY A 70 -11.16 0.75 12.38
N ASP A 71 -12.14 1.65 12.39
CA ASP A 71 -12.42 2.53 11.26
C ASP A 71 -11.59 3.80 11.40
N LEU A 72 -10.62 4.01 10.51
CA LEU A 72 -9.71 5.15 10.56
C LEU A 72 -10.34 6.44 10.01
N LEU A 73 -11.62 6.41 9.59
CA LEU A 73 -12.42 7.61 9.35
C LEU A 73 -12.95 8.25 10.65
N MET A 74 -12.73 7.61 11.79
CA MET A 74 -13.10 8.11 13.12
C MET A 74 -11.86 8.62 13.84
N ASP A 75 -11.80 9.92 14.18
CA ASP A 75 -10.62 10.56 14.80
C ASP A 75 -10.11 9.82 16.05
N ASN A 76 -11.04 9.38 16.91
CA ASN A 76 -10.72 8.60 18.12
C ASN A 76 -9.95 7.31 17.81
N ASN A 77 -10.17 6.68 16.64
CA ASN A 77 -9.41 5.50 16.24
C ASN A 77 -8.00 5.85 15.75
N VAL A 78 -7.82 7.00 15.11
CA VAL A 78 -6.49 7.48 14.68
C VAL A 78 -5.63 7.78 15.90
N GLU A 79 -6.17 8.49 16.89
CA GLU A 79 -5.47 8.77 18.16
C GLU A 79 -5.06 7.47 18.87
N LYS A 80 -5.99 6.50 18.98
CA LYS A 80 -5.71 5.19 19.58
C LYS A 80 -4.66 4.40 18.80
N LEU A 81 -4.65 4.47 17.47
CA LEU A 81 -3.65 3.82 16.64
C LEU A 81 -2.26 4.38 16.91
N VAL A 82 -2.12 5.71 16.91
CA VAL A 82 -0.85 6.39 17.19
C VAL A 82 -0.39 6.06 18.62
N GLN A 83 -1.29 6.19 19.59
CA GLN A 83 -0.99 5.90 20.99
C GLN A 83 -0.49 4.45 21.18
N ARG A 84 -1.22 3.45 20.67
CA ARG A 84 -0.81 2.03 20.79
C ARG A 84 0.51 1.75 20.07
N THR A 85 0.76 2.41 18.95
CA THR A 85 2.03 2.27 18.23
C THR A 85 3.18 2.83 19.07
N TYR A 86 2.99 4.00 19.67
CA TYR A 86 3.99 4.62 20.53
C TYR A 86 4.20 3.85 21.83
N GLU A 87 3.14 3.32 22.46
CA GLU A 87 3.25 2.44 23.63
C GLU A 87 4.04 1.16 23.31
N ARG A 88 3.87 0.60 22.10
CA ARG A 88 4.51 -0.66 21.70
C ARG A 88 5.97 -0.50 21.26
N PHE A 89 6.29 0.58 20.56
CA PHE A 89 7.58 0.75 19.88
C PHE A 89 8.32 2.05 20.23
N SER A 90 7.68 2.97 20.97
CA SER A 90 8.24 4.27 21.40
C SER A 90 8.67 5.21 20.27
N ARG A 91 8.26 4.92 19.02
CA ARG A 91 8.55 5.72 17.83
C ARG A 91 7.59 5.37 16.69
N ILE A 92 7.51 6.25 15.70
CA ILE A 92 6.89 6.03 14.39
C ILE A 92 7.85 6.64 13.38
N ASP A 93 8.28 5.85 12.39
CA ASP A 93 9.26 6.29 11.38
C ASP A 93 8.61 6.61 10.05
N VAL A 94 7.61 5.83 9.65
CA VAL A 94 6.93 5.94 8.37
C VAL A 94 5.43 5.73 8.55
N VAL A 95 4.64 6.56 7.89
CA VAL A 95 3.20 6.38 7.76
C VAL A 95 2.84 6.30 6.28
N VAL A 96 2.22 5.20 5.88
CA VAL A 96 1.74 4.95 4.53
C VAL A 96 0.21 5.05 4.52
N ASN A 97 -0.30 6.17 4.01
CA ASN A 97 -1.73 6.45 3.84
C ASN A 97 -2.31 5.68 2.64
N ASN A 98 -2.27 4.34 2.71
CA ASN A 98 -2.75 3.43 1.67
C ASN A 98 -4.29 3.21 1.66
N MET A 99 -5.02 3.69 2.68
CA MET A 99 -6.46 3.44 2.78
C MET A 99 -7.22 4.17 1.67
N GLY A 100 -7.76 3.41 0.72
CA GLY A 100 -8.73 3.91 -0.26
C GLY A 100 -10.15 3.90 0.31
N VAL A 101 -10.88 5.00 0.13
CA VAL A 101 -12.32 5.07 0.39
C VAL A 101 -13.03 4.90 -0.94
N SER A 102 -13.73 3.78 -1.13
CA SER A 102 -14.65 3.60 -2.24
C SER A 102 -16.00 4.16 -1.84
N ASP A 103 -16.15 5.48 -1.85
CA ASP A 103 -17.45 6.09 -1.76
C ASP A 103 -18.05 6.18 -3.16
N ASN A 104 -19.18 5.54 -3.38
CA ASN A 104 -19.97 5.74 -4.60
C ASN A 104 -20.59 7.16 -4.68
N ASN A 105 -20.36 8.01 -3.68
CA ASN A 105 -21.06 9.28 -3.48
C ASN A 105 -20.22 10.42 -2.87
N SER A 106 -18.92 10.25 -2.60
CA SER A 106 -18.10 11.37 -2.12
C SER A 106 -17.30 11.98 -3.26
N THR A 107 -17.49 13.29 -3.41
CA THR A 107 -16.57 14.20 -4.06
C THR A 107 -15.27 14.20 -3.26
N LEU A 108 -14.47 13.13 -3.39
CA LEU A 108 -13.03 13.28 -3.23
C LEU A 108 -12.61 14.41 -4.18
N ASP A 109 -11.65 15.21 -3.76
CA ASP A 109 -11.07 16.22 -4.62
C ASP A 109 -10.40 15.51 -5.82
N ASN A 110 -11.20 15.29 -6.86
CA ASN A 110 -10.83 14.68 -8.12
C ASN A 110 -9.98 15.64 -8.97
N SER A 111 -9.37 16.66 -8.36
CA SER A 111 -8.30 17.45 -8.97
C SER A 111 -7.03 16.63 -9.19
N ILE A 112 -6.82 15.55 -8.41
CA ILE A 112 -5.64 14.67 -8.53
C ILE A 112 -5.90 13.48 -9.48
N LEU A 113 -7.14 13.02 -9.58
CA LEU A 113 -7.54 11.96 -10.53
C LEU A 113 -8.65 12.53 -11.41
N ASP A 114 -8.31 12.79 -12.68
CA ASP A 114 -9.26 13.31 -13.65
C ASP A 114 -10.54 12.45 -13.65
N ASN A 115 -11.68 13.06 -13.32
CA ASN A 115 -12.99 12.39 -13.30
C ASN A 115 -13.30 11.71 -14.63
N ASP A 116 -12.77 12.27 -15.73
CA ASP A 116 -12.89 11.70 -17.06
C ASP A 116 -12.08 10.40 -17.20
N PHE A 117 -10.91 10.29 -16.57
CA PHE A 117 -10.09 9.08 -16.57
C PHE A 117 -10.80 7.92 -15.88
N LEU A 118 -11.29 8.09 -14.64
CA LEU A 118 -11.95 6.99 -13.92
C LEU A 118 -13.21 6.51 -14.63
N SER A 119 -14.01 7.44 -15.19
CA SER A 119 -15.21 7.08 -15.93
C SER A 119 -14.90 6.36 -17.25
N LYS A 120 -13.89 6.82 -18.01
CA LYS A 120 -13.41 6.15 -19.22
C LYS A 120 -12.79 4.80 -18.92
N PHE A 121 -11.96 4.70 -17.88
CA PHE A 121 -11.30 3.47 -17.46
C PHE A 121 -12.32 2.43 -17.02
N GLN A 122 -13.28 2.79 -16.17
CA GLN A 122 -14.38 1.91 -15.76
C GLN A 122 -15.25 1.48 -16.95
N LYS A 123 -15.50 2.39 -17.90
CA LYS A 123 -16.26 2.09 -19.11
C LYS A 123 -15.49 1.15 -20.04
N CYS A 124 -14.21 1.39 -20.29
CA CYS A 124 -13.34 0.50 -21.07
C CYS A 124 -13.27 -0.89 -20.42
N ILE A 125 -12.97 -0.96 -19.11
CA ILE A 125 -12.94 -2.23 -18.38
C ILE A 125 -14.29 -2.93 -18.46
N LYS A 126 -15.43 -2.28 -18.19
CA LYS A 126 -16.74 -2.94 -18.31
C LYS A 126 -17.02 -3.44 -19.72
N THR A 127 -16.76 -2.62 -20.73
CA THR A 127 -17.07 -2.95 -22.13
C THR A 127 -16.17 -4.08 -22.66
N ASP A 128 -14.93 -4.18 -22.18
CA ASP A 128 -13.97 -5.21 -22.60
C ASP A 128 -14.03 -6.48 -21.73
N VAL A 129 -14.31 -6.39 -20.42
CA VAL A 129 -14.56 -7.55 -19.53
C VAL A 129 -15.80 -8.33 -19.97
N GLU A 130 -16.86 -7.62 -20.39
CA GLU A 130 -18.08 -8.26 -20.89
C GLU A 130 -17.87 -8.91 -22.27
N LYS A 131 -16.87 -8.48 -23.05
CA LYS A 131 -16.61 -8.96 -24.41
C LYS A 131 -15.43 -9.92 -24.55
N ARG A 132 -14.45 -9.91 -23.65
CA ARG A 132 -13.23 -10.73 -23.69
C ARG A 132 -12.99 -11.42 -22.35
N LYS A 133 -12.73 -12.73 -22.41
CA LYS A 133 -12.50 -13.59 -21.24
C LYS A 133 -11.17 -13.34 -20.51
N ASP A 134 -10.32 -12.43 -21.01
CA ASP A 134 -8.97 -12.18 -20.48
C ASP A 134 -8.68 -10.67 -20.36
N VAL A 135 -8.97 -10.13 -19.18
CA VAL A 135 -8.74 -8.73 -18.80
C VAL A 135 -7.25 -8.45 -18.60
N ASN A 136 -6.50 -9.44 -18.13
CA ASN A 136 -5.07 -9.28 -17.84
C ASN A 136 -4.26 -9.18 -19.14
N GLY A 137 -4.62 -9.96 -20.17
CA GLY A 137 -4.02 -9.84 -21.50
C GLY A 137 -4.22 -8.45 -22.12
N LEU A 138 -5.40 -7.86 -21.93
CA LEU A 138 -5.71 -6.52 -22.45
C LEU A 138 -4.91 -5.41 -21.73
N ILE A 139 -4.84 -5.44 -20.40
CA ILE A 139 -4.03 -4.49 -19.63
C ILE A 139 -2.56 -4.59 -20.04
N LYS A 140 -2.09 -5.82 -20.25
CA LYS A 140 -0.71 -6.07 -20.69
C LYS A 140 -0.40 -5.35 -22.00
N ASP A 141 -1.28 -5.46 -23.00
CA ASP A 141 -1.09 -4.84 -24.32
C ASP A 141 -1.16 -3.30 -24.29
N MET A 142 -1.79 -2.72 -23.26
CA MET A 142 -1.91 -1.27 -23.09
C MET A 142 -0.74 -0.64 -22.32
N CYS A 143 0.05 -1.43 -21.59
CA CYS A 143 1.24 -0.94 -20.91
C CYS A 143 2.44 -1.02 -21.86
N SER A 144 3.18 0.08 -22.03
CA SER A 144 4.35 0.14 -22.92
C SER A 144 5.42 -0.93 -22.59
N GLN A 145 5.46 -1.41 -21.34
CA GLN A 145 6.36 -2.47 -20.91
C GLN A 145 5.79 -3.90 -21.04
N ASN A 146 4.55 -4.05 -21.53
CA ASN A 146 3.82 -5.32 -21.54
C ASN A 146 3.75 -5.99 -20.16
N LEU A 147 3.56 -5.20 -19.10
CA LEU A 147 3.50 -5.65 -17.71
C LEU A 147 2.23 -5.14 -17.03
N VAL A 148 1.58 -6.03 -16.29
CA VAL A 148 0.46 -5.67 -15.41
C VAL A 148 1.04 -5.34 -14.04
N CYS A 149 0.81 -4.11 -13.54
CA CYS A 149 1.26 -3.70 -12.22
C CYS A 149 0.70 -4.65 -11.15
N GLN A 150 1.61 -5.21 -10.34
CA GLN A 150 1.28 -6.02 -9.19
C GLN A 150 1.32 -5.18 -7.90
N PRO A 151 0.61 -5.59 -6.83
CA PRO A 151 0.74 -4.96 -5.51
C PRO A 151 2.18 -4.82 -5.03
N GLU A 152 3.04 -5.78 -5.36
CA GLU A 152 4.46 -5.81 -5.03
C GLU A 152 5.25 -4.69 -5.72
N ASP A 153 4.85 -4.28 -6.92
CA ASP A 153 5.51 -3.17 -7.63
C ASP A 153 5.31 -1.85 -6.88
N ILE A 154 4.10 -1.64 -6.36
CA ILE A 154 3.79 -0.49 -5.51
C ILE A 154 4.50 -0.61 -4.16
N ALA A 155 4.57 -1.81 -3.57
CA ALA A 155 5.30 -2.02 -2.33
C ALA A 155 6.79 -1.65 -2.48
N ASN A 156 7.43 -2.01 -3.60
CA ASN A 156 8.81 -1.64 -3.89
C ASN A 156 9.00 -0.13 -3.99
N LEU A 157 8.06 0.58 -4.63
CA LEU A 157 8.09 2.05 -4.70
C LEU A 157 7.94 2.68 -3.31
N VAL A 158 7.02 2.18 -2.48
CA VAL A 158 6.85 2.67 -1.10
C VAL A 158 8.10 2.43 -0.26
N ALA A 159 8.75 1.27 -0.41
CA ALA A 159 10.01 0.97 0.27
C ALA A 159 11.13 1.92 -0.17
N PHE A 160 11.25 2.22 -1.47
CA PHE A 160 12.18 3.24 -1.98
C PHE A 160 11.94 4.60 -1.31
N LEU A 161 10.70 5.09 -1.32
CA LEU A 161 10.32 6.40 -0.76
C LEU A 161 10.47 6.47 0.77
N SER A 162 10.53 5.32 1.43
CA SER A 162 10.74 5.24 2.89
C SER A 162 12.23 5.17 3.28
N SER A 163 13.09 4.96 2.29
CA SER A 163 14.53 4.79 2.46
C SER A 163 15.30 6.09 2.23
N ASN A 164 16.52 6.14 2.76
CA ASN A 164 17.46 7.25 2.54
C ASN A 164 17.82 7.45 1.06
N ALA A 165 17.60 6.45 0.20
CA ALA A 165 17.81 6.57 -1.24
C ALA A 165 16.88 7.62 -1.90
N SER A 166 15.77 7.95 -1.24
CA SER A 166 14.82 8.98 -1.68
C SER A 166 14.99 10.32 -0.93
N SER A 167 16.11 10.53 -0.24
CA SER A 167 16.35 11.73 0.61
C SER A 167 16.24 13.08 -0.12
N PHE A 168 16.31 13.11 -1.45
CA PHE A 168 16.12 14.31 -2.28
C PHE A 168 14.77 14.33 -3.01
N VAL A 169 13.85 13.43 -2.69
CA VAL A 169 12.50 13.34 -3.27
C VAL A 169 11.51 13.90 -2.27
N SER A 170 10.81 14.98 -2.61
CA SER A 170 9.82 15.61 -1.73
C SER A 170 8.75 16.30 -2.55
N GLY A 171 7.49 16.20 -2.10
CA GLY A 171 6.35 16.91 -2.72
C GLY A 171 6.06 16.53 -4.18
N THR A 172 6.51 15.36 -4.63
CA THR A 172 6.32 14.90 -6.02
C THR A 172 5.20 13.86 -6.13
N HIS A 173 4.53 13.85 -7.27
CA HIS A 173 3.67 12.74 -7.69
C HIS A 173 4.50 11.76 -8.53
N LEU A 174 4.51 10.48 -8.16
CA LEU A 174 5.16 9.42 -8.93
C LEU A 174 4.11 8.50 -9.52
N VAL A 175 4.05 8.43 -10.85
CA VAL A 175 3.14 7.56 -11.58
C VAL A 175 3.80 6.19 -11.75
N ALA A 176 3.15 5.15 -11.24
CA ALA A 176 3.56 3.75 -11.37
C ALA A 176 2.49 2.97 -12.14
N ASP A 177 2.51 3.08 -13.46
CA ASP A 177 1.47 2.54 -14.36
C ASP A 177 2.02 1.64 -15.49
N GLY A 178 3.30 1.29 -15.43
CA GLY A 178 3.95 0.48 -16.48
C GLY A 178 4.10 1.19 -17.83
N GLY A 179 4.03 2.53 -17.84
CA GLY A 179 4.09 3.33 -19.06
C GLY A 179 2.78 3.37 -19.83
N PHE A 180 1.65 3.29 -19.13
CA PHE A 180 0.32 3.41 -19.71
C PHE A 180 0.01 4.85 -20.17
N ASN A 181 0.47 5.84 -19.40
CA ASN A 181 0.30 7.27 -19.73
C ASN A 181 1.48 7.88 -20.53
N LEU A 182 2.36 7.04 -21.11
CA LEU A 182 3.50 7.49 -21.94
C LEU A 182 3.12 7.65 -23.41
#